data_AF-A0A453IP09-F1
#
_entry.id   AF-A0A453IP09-F1
#
_cell.length_a   1.000
_cell.length_b   1.000
_cell.length_c   1.000
_cell.angle_alpha   90.00
_cell.angle_beta   90.00
_cell.angle_gamma   90.00
#
_symmetry.space_group_name_H-M   'P 1'
#
loop_
_entity.id
_entity.type
_entity.pdbx_description
1 polymer ?
#
loop_
_entity_poly.entity_id
_entity_poly.type
_entity_poly.pdbx_seq_one_letter_code
_entity_poly.pdbx_strand_id
1 'polypeptide(L)'
;AKRLELMCCYLAELSLLDYDCIRFLPSAIVAACLFLARFTISPKIRPWNLTLQEKTGYKVSDLSSCILRIHDLQLGRHYSNLKAIRSKYSERKVISALPAFFGCYMHFHNCFFL
;
A
#
# COMPACT_ATOMS: atom_id res chain seq x y z
N ALA A 1 8.03 8.71 11.48
CA ALA A 1 6.96 7.76 11.83
C ALA A 1 5.58 8.24 11.35
N LYS A 2 5.10 9.42 11.76
CA LYS A 2 3.73 9.89 11.53
C LYS A 2 3.21 9.84 10.08
N ARG A 3 4.07 10.12 9.08
CA ARG A 3 3.68 10.04 7.65
C ARG A 3 3.44 8.59 7.18
N LEU A 4 4.18 7.63 7.73
CA LEU A 4 4.03 6.20 7.40
C LEU A 4 2.72 5.65 7.95
N GLU A 5 2.44 5.93 9.22
CA GLU A 5 1.19 5.52 9.88
C GLU A 5 -0.03 6.10 9.16
N LEU A 6 -0.01 7.39 8.83
CA LEU A 6 -1.09 8.03 8.08
C LEU A 6 -1.29 7.39 6.70
N MET A 7 -0.20 7.01 6.01
CA MET A 7 -0.31 6.29 4.74
C MET A 7 -0.86 4.88 4.91
N CYS A 8 -0.38 4.12 5.90
CA CYS A 8 -0.94 2.80 6.20
C CYS A 8 -2.43 2.88 6.52
N CYS A 9 -2.85 3.82 7.37
CA CYS A 9 -4.26 4.01 7.70
C CYS A 9 -5.09 4.39 6.47
N TYR A 10 -4.57 5.25 5.60
CA TYR A 10 -5.23 5.59 4.34
C TYR A 10 -5.44 4.35 3.46
N LEU A 11 -4.39 3.54 3.25
CA LEU A 11 -4.48 2.32 2.46
C LEU A 11 -5.39 1.26 3.10
N ALA A 12 -5.39 1.16 4.41
CA ALA A 12 -6.28 0.28 5.15
C ALA A 12 -7.75 0.71 5.00
N GLU A 13 -8.05 2.01 5.12
CA GLU A 13 -9.39 2.55 4.86
C GLU A 13 -9.83 2.30 3.41
N LEU A 14 -8.93 2.36 2.43
CA LEU A 14 -9.25 1.97 1.05
C LEU A 14 -9.56 0.48 0.93
N SER A 15 -8.75 -0.38 1.56
CA SER A 15 -8.97 -1.83 1.54
C SER A 15 -10.28 -2.26 2.21
N LEU A 16 -10.72 -1.53 3.24
CA LEU A 16 -11.99 -1.79 3.93
C LEU A 16 -13.21 -1.54 3.04
N LEU A 17 -13.09 -0.65 2.05
CA LEU A 17 -14.17 -0.34 1.12
C LEU A 17 -14.23 -1.27 -0.09
N ASP A 18 -13.20 -2.07 -0.29
CA ASP A 18 -13.12 -3.00 -1.41
C ASP A 18 -13.50 -4.42 -0.98
N TYR A 19 -14.57 -4.94 -1.57
CA TYR A 19 -15.09 -6.26 -1.22
C TYR A 19 -14.11 -7.39 -1.52
N ASP A 20 -13.22 -7.24 -2.52
CA ASP A 20 -12.20 -8.26 -2.80
C ASP A 20 -11.13 -8.31 -1.71
N CYS A 21 -10.89 -7.19 -1.00
CA CYS A 21 -9.95 -7.18 0.13
C CYS A 21 -10.45 -7.99 1.33
N ILE A 22 -11.76 -8.25 1.46
CA ILE A 22 -12.35 -9.08 2.53
C ILE A 22 -11.86 -10.53 2.46
N ARG A 23 -11.41 -10.99 1.28
CA ARG A 23 -10.87 -12.34 1.08
C ARG A 23 -9.48 -12.53 1.68
N PHE A 24 -8.78 -11.44 2.00
CA PHE A 24 -7.46 -11.49 2.62
C PHE A 24 -7.56 -11.41 4.14
N LEU A 25 -6.58 -11.99 4.82
CA LEU A 25 -6.48 -11.85 6.28
C LEU A 25 -6.15 -10.40 6.64
N PRO A 26 -6.71 -9.86 7.74
CA PRO A 26 -6.41 -8.51 8.19
C PRO A 26 -4.91 -8.30 8.48
N SER A 27 -4.22 -9.34 8.95
CA SER A 27 -2.75 -9.33 9.12
C SER A 27 -2.02 -9.15 7.78
N ALA A 28 -2.47 -9.80 6.71
CA ALA A 28 -1.90 -9.68 5.37
C ALA A 28 -2.20 -8.31 4.76
N ILE A 29 -3.41 -7.76 4.96
CA ILE A 29 -3.78 -6.41 4.52
C ILE A 29 -2.87 -5.36 5.17
N VAL A 30 -2.70 -5.44 6.49
CA VAL A 30 -1.83 -4.50 7.23
C VAL A 30 -0.38 -4.61 6.76
N ALA A 31 0.11 -5.82 6.54
CA ALA A 31 1.44 -6.07 6.00
C ALA A 31 1.64 -5.46 4.60
N ALA A 32 0.66 -5.64 3.71
CA ALA A 32 0.65 -5.06 2.37
C ALA A 32 0.59 -3.52 2.39
N CYS A 33 -0.26 -2.95 3.26
CA CYS A 33 -0.33 -1.50 3.48
C CYS A 33 1.00 -0.94 3.98
N LEU A 34 1.68 -1.63 4.89
CA LEU A 34 2.99 -1.22 5.41
C LEU A 34 4.07 -1.24 4.35
N PHE A 35 4.08 -2.28 3.50
CA PHE A 35 4.97 -2.37 2.35
C PHE A 35 4.77 -1.18 1.42
N LEU A 36 3.52 -0.94 1.00
CA LEU A 36 3.17 0.15 0.09
C LEU A 36 3.49 1.51 0.70
N ALA A 37 3.12 1.76 1.95
CA ALA A 37 3.40 3.02 2.64
C ALA A 37 4.90 3.30 2.75
N ARG A 38 5.72 2.28 3.03
CA ARG A 38 7.18 2.39 3.02
C ARG A 38 7.71 2.71 1.64
N PHE A 39 7.23 2.00 0.62
CA PHE A 39 7.62 2.23 -0.77
C PHE A 39 7.24 3.64 -1.24
N THR A 40 6.07 4.16 -0.85
CA THR A 40 5.63 5.53 -1.14
C THR A 40 6.52 6.60 -0.53
N ILE A 41 6.97 6.38 0.71
CA ILE A 41 7.72 7.38 1.46
C ILE A 41 9.21 7.32 1.11
N SER A 42 9.75 6.13 0.87
CA SER A 42 11.16 5.92 0.58
C SER A 42 11.35 4.81 -0.45
N PRO A 43 11.17 5.10 -1.75
CA PRO A 43 11.32 4.10 -2.82
C PRO A 43 12.77 3.63 -3.00
N LYS A 44 13.76 4.37 -2.45
CA LYS A 44 15.18 4.01 -2.51
C LYS A 44 15.60 2.97 -1.46
N ILE A 45 14.79 2.76 -0.43
CA ILE A 45 15.07 1.82 0.65
C ILE A 45 14.24 0.57 0.41
N ARG A 46 14.85 -0.61 0.51
CA ARG A 46 14.16 -1.89 0.33
C ARG A 46 12.91 -1.92 1.24
N PRO A 47 11.68 -1.91 0.67
CA PRO A 47 10.45 -1.72 1.44
C PRO A 47 10.12 -2.91 2.35
N TRP A 48 10.66 -4.10 2.00
CA TRP A 48 10.56 -5.32 2.76
C TRP A 48 11.96 -5.82 3.15
N ASN A 49 12.21 -5.96 4.45
CA ASN A 49 13.46 -6.53 4.97
C ASN A 49 13.20 -7.86 5.67
N LEU A 50 14.25 -8.65 5.87
CA LEU A 50 14.17 -9.94 6.57
C LEU A 50 13.54 -9.79 7.97
N THR A 51 13.85 -8.70 8.67
CA THR A 51 13.26 -8.40 9.98
C THR A 51 11.73 -8.25 9.92
N LEU A 52 11.17 -7.63 8.88
CA LEU A 52 9.72 -7.54 8.69
C LEU A 52 9.10 -8.89 8.38
N GLN A 53 9.76 -9.69 7.55
CA GLN A 53 9.32 -11.04 7.23
C GLN A 53 9.29 -11.92 8.48
N GLU A 54 10.31 -11.86 9.33
CA GLU A 54 10.36 -12.57 10.60
C GLU A 54 9.30 -12.09 11.60
N LYS A 55 9.00 -10.78 11.63
CA LYS A 55 8.00 -10.19 12.54
C LYS A 55 6.56 -10.41 12.09
N THR A 56 6.31 -10.37 10.78
CA THR A 56 4.96 -10.51 10.22
C THR A 56 4.63 -11.95 9.85
N GLY A 57 5.65 -12.79 9.65
CA GLY A 57 5.51 -14.18 9.19
C GLY A 57 5.17 -14.33 7.71
N TYR A 58 5.05 -13.23 6.96
CA TYR A 58 4.64 -13.26 5.55
C TYR A 58 5.82 -13.05 4.59
N LYS A 59 5.88 -13.87 3.54
CA LYS A 59 6.76 -13.59 2.40
C LYS A 59 6.12 -12.53 1.51
N VAL A 60 6.95 -11.79 0.78
CA VAL A 60 6.46 -10.83 -0.23
C VAL A 60 5.56 -11.55 -1.25
N SER A 61 5.96 -12.76 -1.66
CA SER A 61 5.19 -13.64 -2.54
C SER A 61 3.75 -13.88 -2.08
N ASP A 62 3.54 -14.10 -0.78
CA ASP A 62 2.22 -14.37 -0.20
C ASP A 62 1.35 -13.11 -0.16
N LEU A 63 1.99 -11.94 -0.05
CA LEU A 63 1.31 -10.65 0.01
C LEU A 63 1.06 -10.04 -1.38
N SER A 64 1.62 -10.62 -2.45
CA SER A 64 1.55 -10.14 -3.84
C SER A 64 0.17 -9.70 -4.27
N SER A 65 -0.79 -10.60 -4.14
CA SER A 65 -2.16 -10.39 -4.59
C SER A 65 -2.83 -9.26 -3.80
N CYS A 66 -2.56 -9.18 -2.49
CA CYS A 66 -3.10 -8.14 -1.61
C CYS A 66 -2.47 -6.77 -1.92
N ILE A 67 -1.15 -6.75 -2.10
CA ILE A 67 -0.36 -5.58 -2.45
C ILE A 67 -0.84 -4.99 -3.79
N LEU A 68 -0.99 -5.82 -4.82
CA LEU A 68 -1.47 -5.40 -6.14
C LEU A 68 -2.90 -4.83 -6.05
N ARG A 69 -3.78 -5.49 -5.29
CA ARG A 69 -5.16 -5.02 -5.14
C ARG A 69 -5.23 -3.65 -4.45
N ILE A 70 -4.55 -3.49 -3.32
CA ILE A 70 -4.50 -2.21 -2.59
C ILE A 70 -3.87 -1.12 -3.46
N HIS A 71 -2.86 -1.48 -4.26
CA HIS A 71 -2.23 -0.56 -5.20
C HIS A 71 -3.21 -0.09 -6.30
N ASP A 72 -4.03 -0.97 -6.85
CA ASP A 72 -5.06 -0.58 -7.84
C ASP A 72 -6.13 0.34 -7.23
N LEU A 73 -6.50 0.12 -5.98
CA LEU A 73 -7.39 1.01 -5.22
C LEU A 73 -6.74 2.38 -4.98
N GLN A 74 -5.45 2.40 -4.65
CA GLN A 74 -4.67 3.62 -4.47
C GLN A 74 -4.61 4.45 -5.76
N LEU A 75 -4.48 3.80 -6.93
CA LEU A 75 -4.53 4.47 -8.23
C LEU A 75 -5.95 4.93 -8.62
N GLY A 76 -6.99 4.48 -7.91
CA GLY A 76 -8.38 4.75 -8.25
C GLY A 76 -8.82 4.11 -9.56
N ARG A 77 -8.15 3.03 -10.00
CA ARG A 77 -8.58 2.23 -11.16
C ARG A 77 -9.87 1.48 -10.88
N HIS A 78 -10.10 1.16 -9.60
CA HIS A 78 -11.33 0.61 -9.07
C HIS A 78 -11.88 1.60 -8.03
N TYR A 79 -13.18 1.89 -8.11
CA TYR A 79 -13.91 2.86 -7.26
C TYR A 79 -13.49 4.35 -7.39
N SER A 80 -14.05 5.03 -8.40
CA SER A 80 -14.04 6.50 -8.55
C SER A 80 -14.76 7.24 -7.40
N ASN A 81 -15.59 6.54 -6.62
CA ASN A 81 -16.39 7.08 -5.52
C ASN A 81 -15.62 7.24 -4.19
N LEU A 82 -14.34 6.87 -4.12
CA LEU A 82 -13.48 7.07 -2.93
C LEU A 82 -13.05 8.54 -2.73
N LYS A 83 -13.77 9.47 -3.35
CA LYS A 83 -13.52 10.90 -3.31
C LYS A 83 -13.57 11.46 -1.89
N ALA A 84 -14.42 10.92 -1.02
CA ALA A 84 -14.52 11.34 0.39
C ALA A 84 -13.25 11.03 1.20
N ILE A 85 -12.71 9.80 1.09
CA ILE A 85 -11.45 9.43 1.75
C ILE A 85 -10.29 10.22 1.13
N ARG A 86 -10.25 10.32 -0.21
CA ARG A 86 -9.23 11.09 -0.90
C ARG A 86 -9.26 12.56 -0.44
N SER A 87 -10.43 13.16 -0.28
CA SER A 87 -10.57 14.52 0.26
C SER A 87 -10.08 14.62 1.72
N LYS A 88 -10.47 13.68 2.59
CA LYS A 88 -10.06 13.59 4.01
C LYS A 88 -8.53 13.54 4.19
N TYR A 89 -7.82 12.89 3.26
CA TYR A 89 -6.35 12.74 3.31
C TYR A 89 -5.60 13.73 2.39
N SER A 90 -6.30 14.44 1.51
CA SER A 90 -5.73 15.52 0.67
C SER A 90 -5.28 16.70 1.51
N GLU A 91 -6.10 17.09 2.50
CA GLU A 91 -5.75 18.16 3.45
C GLU A 91 -4.55 17.80 4.33
N ARG A 92 -4.33 16.49 4.58
CA ARG A 92 -3.23 15.99 5.42
C ARG A 92 -1.90 15.83 4.67
N LYS A 93 -1.80 16.29 3.41
CA LYS A 93 -0.61 16.15 2.54
C LYS A 93 -0.10 14.71 2.40
N VAL A 94 -0.97 13.73 2.60
CA VAL A 94 -0.63 12.31 2.43
C VAL A 94 -0.57 11.99 0.93
N ILE A 95 -1.47 12.58 0.16
CA ILE A 95 -1.67 12.39 -1.29
C ILE A 95 -0.54 12.97 -2.14
N SER A 96 0.21 13.96 -1.66
CA SER A 96 1.30 14.57 -2.43
C SER A 96 2.50 13.63 -2.66
N ALA A 97 2.54 12.47 -1.98
CA ALA A 97 3.53 11.42 -2.25
C ALA A 97 3.08 10.39 -3.30
N LEU A 98 1.81 10.41 -3.72
CA LEU A 98 1.26 9.53 -4.75
C LEU A 98 1.76 9.79 -6.19
N PRO A 99 2.06 11.03 -6.65
CA PRO A 99 2.50 11.23 -8.04
C PRO A 99 3.87 10.60 -8.35
N ALA A 100 4.66 10.20 -7.34
CA ALA A 100 5.90 9.44 -7.55
C ALA A 100 5.67 7.98 -7.98
N PHE A 101 4.44 7.45 -7.90
CA PHE A 101 4.12 6.06 -8.27
C PHE A 101 3.93 5.84 -9.77
N PHE A 102 3.48 6.85 -10.52
CA PHE A 102 3.14 6.67 -11.94
C PHE A 102 4.36 6.19 -12.78
N GLY A 103 5.58 6.55 -12.37
CA GLY A 103 6.83 6.08 -13.00
C GLY A 103 7.43 4.80 -12.42
N CYS A 104 7.02 4.35 -11.22
CA CYS A 104 7.62 3.20 -10.53
C CYS A 104 6.89 1.87 -10.78
N TYR A 105 5.84 1.83 -11.63
CA TYR A 105 5.13 0.59 -11.98
C TYR A 105 6.09 -0.50 -12.50
N MET A 106 7.15 -0.10 -13.21
CA MET A 106 8.20 -1.00 -13.70
C MET A 106 9.14 -1.50 -12.58
N HIS A 107 9.37 -0.70 -11.54
CA HIS A 107 10.24 -1.03 -10.41
C HIS A 107 9.53 -1.92 -9.39
N PHE A 108 8.21 -1.82 -9.30
CA PHE A 108 7.37 -2.66 -8.46
C PHE A 108 7.45 -4.15 -8.84
N HIS A 109 7.47 -4.44 -10.14
CA HIS A 109 7.61 -5.80 -10.66
C HIS A 109 9.02 -6.37 -10.40
N ASN A 110 10.06 -5.52 -10.41
CA ASN A 110 11.43 -5.92 -10.08
C ASN A 110 11.62 -6.15 -8.57
N CYS A 111 11.05 -5.31 -7.69
CA CYS A 111 11.09 -5.51 -6.24
C CYS A 111 10.27 -6.71 -5.75
N PHE A 112 9.37 -7.25 -6.58
CA PHE A 112 8.63 -8.46 -6.27
C PHE A 112 9.48 -9.74 -6.47
N PHE A 113 10.54 -9.64 -7.28
CA PHE A 113 11.38 -10.76 -7.73
C PHE A 113 12.85 -10.69 -7.24
N LEU A 114 13.18 -9.76 -6.32
CA LEU A 114 14.53 -9.50 -5.76
C LEU A 114 14.52 -9.36 -4.23
#